data_AF-A0A0A5G5X3-F1
#
_entry.id   AF-A0A0A5G5X3-F1
#
_cell.length_a   1.000
_cell.length_b   1.000
_cell.length_c   1.000
_cell.angle_alpha   90.00
_cell.angle_beta   90.00
_cell.angle_gamma   90.00
#
_symmetry.space_group_name_H-M   'P 1'
#
loop_
_entity.id
_entity.type
_entity.pdbx_description
1 polymer ?
#
loop_
_entity_poly.entity_id
_entity_poly.type
_entity_poly.pdbx_seq_one_letter_code
_entity_poly.pdbx_strand_id
1 'polypeptide(L)'
;MINIKAKTDEFYKYDKIRNKDNTYNKEKLWLIYLRNMHIIFFAFLAFIYINQSSWQTDGDPTGEEYLLTFVTVSEILIILFSILTKFTPKKRVRTKHTFNFRNKNEVIGFLLATLVCVLISFSYTTMMDFPSALLSLVFLFNGIFVFLSLIIHPLIIYLYEVNVFEKDQHSVLDFTFKYIAIFVSSINYYVQRELSELPFLLNKFLALIFAIIWMFHTLFFMGIFDS
;
A
#
# COMPACT_ATOMS: atom_id res chain seq x y z
N MET A 1 31.24 -34.04 9.21
CA MET A 1 31.79 -33.17 8.15
C MET A 1 30.69 -33.01 7.08
N ILE A 2 29.93 -31.91 7.11
CA ILE A 2 28.80 -31.71 6.18
C ILE A 2 29.38 -31.48 4.78
N ASN A 3 28.95 -32.27 3.79
CA ASN A 3 29.46 -32.21 2.43
C ASN A 3 28.95 -30.93 1.74
N ILE A 4 29.70 -29.83 1.90
CA ILE A 4 29.38 -28.49 1.41
C ILE A 4 29.09 -28.51 -0.10
N LYS A 5 29.77 -29.38 -0.86
CA LYS A 5 29.63 -29.49 -2.32
C LYS A 5 28.24 -29.97 -2.76
N ALA A 6 27.66 -30.94 -2.06
CA ALA A 6 26.31 -31.44 -2.34
C ALA A 6 25.24 -30.36 -2.08
N LYS A 7 25.44 -29.53 -1.04
CA LYS A 7 24.51 -28.45 -0.69
C LYS A 7 24.59 -27.27 -1.66
N THR A 8 25.77 -26.96 -2.20
CA THR A 8 25.92 -25.97 -3.28
C THR A 8 25.30 -26.46 -4.58
N ASP A 9 25.46 -27.73 -4.95
CA ASP A 9 24.91 -28.27 -6.20
C ASP A 9 23.37 -28.35 -6.16
N GLU A 10 22.77 -28.66 -5.00
CA GLU A 10 21.32 -28.55 -4.80
C GLU A 10 20.83 -27.10 -4.89
N PHE A 11 21.54 -26.13 -4.31
CA PHE A 11 21.18 -24.72 -4.39
C PHE A 11 21.19 -24.21 -5.83
N TYR A 12 22.23 -24.53 -6.61
CA TYR A 12 22.32 -24.16 -8.03
C TYR A 12 21.24 -24.84 -8.88
N LYS A 13 20.91 -26.10 -8.58
CA LYS A 13 19.83 -26.82 -9.27
C LYS A 13 18.46 -26.21 -8.94
N TYR A 14 18.24 -25.81 -7.69
CA TYR A 14 17.01 -25.15 -7.25
C TYR A 14 16.84 -23.77 -7.92
N ASP A 15 17.92 -22.99 -8.02
CA ASP A 15 17.90 -21.65 -8.61
C ASP A 15 17.71 -21.71 -10.13
N LYS A 16 18.27 -22.73 -10.79
CA LYS A 16 18.10 -22.97 -12.23
C LYS A 16 16.70 -23.47 -12.59
N ILE A 17 16.06 -24.27 -11.73
CA ILE A 17 14.67 -24.70 -11.90
C ILE A 17 13.71 -23.53 -11.65
N ARG A 18 13.97 -22.70 -10.63
CA ARG A 18 13.18 -21.49 -10.33
C ARG A 18 13.22 -20.45 -11.45
N ASN A 19 14.34 -20.36 -12.18
CA ASN A 19 14.46 -19.49 -13.35
C ASN A 19 13.78 -20.04 -14.62
N LYS A 20 13.52 -21.35 -14.71
CA LYS A 20 12.99 -21.98 -15.92
C LYS A 20 11.46 -21.87 -16.07
N ASP A 21 10.74 -21.74 -14.95
CA ASP A 21 9.27 -21.59 -14.91
C ASP A 21 8.80 -20.12 -14.84
N ASN A 22 9.72 -19.16 -14.82
CA ASN A 22 9.42 -17.74 -14.69
C ASN A 22 9.50 -17.03 -16.05
N THR A 23 8.69 -17.46 -17.03
CA THR A 23 8.32 -16.56 -18.14
C THR A 23 7.42 -15.46 -17.56
N TYR A 24 8.08 -14.44 -17.00
CA TYR A 24 7.47 -13.24 -16.46
C TYR A 24 6.63 -12.54 -17.54
N ASN A 25 5.32 -12.78 -17.55
CA ASN A 25 4.41 -12.02 -18.40
C ASN A 25 4.27 -10.60 -17.81
N LYS A 26 5.05 -9.66 -18.36
CA LYS A 26 5.07 -8.25 -17.95
C LYS A 26 3.68 -7.61 -18.04
N GLU A 27 2.88 -7.95 -19.05
CA GLU A 27 1.52 -7.42 -19.23
C GLU A 27 0.59 -7.89 -18.11
N LYS A 28 0.66 -9.17 -17.74
CA LYS A 28 -0.12 -9.71 -16.61
C LYS A 28 0.24 -9.00 -15.30
N LEU A 29 1.52 -8.73 -15.05
CA LEU A 29 1.97 -8.04 -13.84
C LEU A 29 1.55 -6.57 -13.78
N TRP A 30 1.56 -5.91 -14.94
CA TRP A 30 1.06 -4.56 -15.14
C TRP A 30 -0.44 -4.49 -14.85
N LEU A 31 -1.25 -5.39 -15.43
CA LEU A 31 -2.68 -5.50 -15.16
C LEU A 31 -2.99 -5.77 -13.68
N ILE A 32 -2.21 -6.64 -13.02
CA ILE A 32 -2.37 -6.91 -11.58
C ILE A 32 -2.09 -5.66 -10.75
N TYR A 33 -1.05 -4.89 -11.09
CA TYR A 33 -0.72 -3.65 -10.38
C TYR A 33 -1.85 -2.62 -10.56
N LEU A 34 -2.24 -2.38 -11.81
CA LEU A 34 -3.29 -1.42 -12.17
C LEU A 34 -4.60 -1.75 -11.44
N ARG A 35 -5.04 -3.00 -11.51
CA ARG A 35 -6.24 -3.49 -10.82
C ARG A 35 -6.17 -3.27 -9.32
N ASN A 36 -5.05 -3.63 -8.68
CA ASN A 36 -4.92 -3.51 -7.22
C ASN A 36 -4.96 -2.03 -6.78
N MET A 37 -4.29 -1.13 -7.51
CA MET A 37 -4.33 0.30 -7.21
C MET A 37 -5.73 0.89 -7.39
N HIS A 38 -6.45 0.51 -8.45
CA HIS A 38 -7.84 0.96 -8.64
C HIS A 38 -8.78 0.41 -7.56
N ILE A 39 -8.62 -0.84 -7.11
CA ILE A 39 -9.43 -1.38 -6.01
C ILE A 39 -9.23 -0.54 -4.74
N ILE A 40 -7.98 -0.20 -4.40
CA ILE A 40 -7.69 0.65 -3.24
C ILE A 40 -8.29 2.05 -3.44
N PHE A 41 -8.13 2.63 -4.63
CA PHE A 41 -8.68 3.94 -4.96
C PHE A 41 -10.21 3.99 -4.86
N PHE A 42 -10.92 3.00 -5.42
CA PHE A 42 -12.37 2.91 -5.29
C PHE A 42 -12.83 2.71 -3.85
N ALA A 43 -12.06 1.98 -3.03
CA ALA A 43 -12.35 1.88 -1.60
C ALA A 43 -12.24 3.24 -0.89
N PHE A 44 -11.23 4.05 -1.23
CA PHE A 44 -11.10 5.42 -0.71
C PHE A 44 -12.27 6.29 -1.14
N LEU A 45 -12.63 6.26 -2.43
CA LEU A 45 -13.77 7.03 -2.94
C LEU A 45 -15.07 6.64 -2.26
N ALA A 46 -15.31 5.35 -2.03
CA ALA A 46 -16.50 4.90 -1.31
C ALA A 46 -16.55 5.48 0.12
N PHE A 47 -15.42 5.49 0.83
CA PHE A 47 -15.33 6.00 2.20
C PHE A 47 -15.47 7.53 2.27
N ILE A 48 -15.00 8.24 1.26
CA ILE A 48 -15.19 9.68 1.11
C ILE A 48 -16.68 9.96 0.81
N TYR A 49 -17.24 9.32 -0.22
CA TYR A 49 -18.57 9.60 -0.76
C TYR A 49 -19.72 9.30 0.21
N ILE A 50 -19.54 8.37 1.15
CA ILE A 50 -20.55 8.11 2.21
C ILE A 50 -20.87 9.39 3.00
N ASN A 51 -19.90 10.29 3.17
CA ASN A 51 -20.04 11.54 3.91
C ASN A 51 -20.20 12.76 3.02
N GLN A 52 -20.78 12.60 1.82
CA GLN A 52 -20.98 13.72 0.88
C GLN A 52 -21.83 14.87 1.42
N SER A 53 -22.70 14.61 2.40
CA SER A 53 -23.48 15.64 3.07
C SER A 53 -22.62 16.64 3.84
N SER A 54 -21.39 16.26 4.19
CA SER A 54 -20.46 17.05 5.01
C SER A 54 -19.49 17.87 4.15
N TRP A 55 -19.68 17.93 2.82
CA TRP A 55 -18.80 18.65 1.88
C TRP A 55 -19.23 20.09 1.57
N GLN A 56 -20.10 20.66 2.41
CA GLN A 56 -20.69 21.97 2.20
C GLN A 56 -20.21 22.95 3.28
N THR A 57 -19.69 24.11 2.86
CA THR A 57 -19.38 25.24 3.72
C THR A 57 -20.45 26.30 3.51
N ASP A 58 -21.21 26.66 4.55
CA ASP A 58 -22.28 27.68 4.46
C ASP A 58 -23.32 27.47 3.33
N GLY A 59 -23.48 26.22 2.86
CA GLY A 59 -24.38 25.85 1.76
C GLY A 59 -23.76 25.86 0.36
N ASP A 60 -22.50 26.30 0.22
CA ASP A 60 -21.74 26.19 -1.03
C ASP A 60 -20.98 24.86 -1.10
N PRO A 61 -20.99 24.15 -2.24
CA PRO A 61 -20.37 22.82 -2.41
C PRO A 61 -18.84 22.93 -2.63
N THR A 62 -18.13 23.52 -1.68
CA THR A 62 -16.67 23.75 -1.73
C THR A 62 -15.88 22.44 -1.79
N GLY A 63 -16.35 21.36 -1.16
CA GLY A 63 -15.66 20.07 -1.13
C GLY A 63 -15.62 19.33 -2.47
N GLU A 64 -16.52 19.65 -3.42
CA GLU A 64 -16.57 19.00 -4.73
C GLU A 64 -15.32 19.30 -5.58
N GLU A 65 -14.80 20.52 -5.52
CA GLU A 65 -13.59 20.92 -6.24
C GLU A 65 -12.34 20.19 -5.72
N TYR A 66 -12.25 20.03 -4.39
CA TYR A 66 -11.20 19.25 -3.76
C TYR A 66 -11.30 17.76 -4.11
N LEU A 67 -12.51 17.19 -4.15
CA LEU A 67 -12.73 15.81 -4.58
C LEU A 67 -12.32 15.60 -6.03
N LEU A 68 -12.71 16.50 -6.94
CA LEU A 68 -12.35 16.43 -8.35
C LEU A 68 -10.82 16.47 -8.53
N THR A 69 -10.17 17.35 -7.78
CA THR A 69 -8.70 17.47 -7.79
C THR A 69 -8.06 16.21 -7.22
N PHE A 70 -8.56 15.68 -6.10
CA PHE A 70 -8.10 14.43 -5.50
C PHE A 70 -8.19 13.25 -6.47
N VAL A 71 -9.34 13.09 -7.14
CA VAL A 71 -9.57 12.03 -8.14
C VAL A 71 -8.62 12.18 -9.32
N THR A 72 -8.50 13.39 -9.87
CA THR A 72 -7.68 13.65 -11.06
C THR A 72 -6.20 13.36 -10.78
N VAL A 73 -5.68 13.82 -9.65
CA VAL A 73 -4.28 13.60 -9.27
C VAL A 73 -4.04 12.11 -8.94
N SER A 74 -5.01 11.42 -8.32
CA SER A 74 -4.94 9.97 -8.07
C SER A 74 -4.82 9.18 -9.36
N GLU A 75 -5.68 9.45 -10.35
CA GLU A 75 -5.68 8.77 -11.64
C GLU A 75 -4.38 8.99 -12.41
N ILE A 76 -3.89 10.24 -12.46
CA ILE A 76 -2.59 10.55 -13.07
C ILE A 76 -1.47 9.73 -12.41
N LEU A 77 -1.49 9.63 -11.08
CA LEU A 77 -0.48 8.89 -10.32
C LEU A 77 -0.56 7.38 -10.60
N ILE A 78 -1.77 6.81 -10.60
CA ILE A 78 -1.98 5.38 -10.88
C ILE A 78 -1.48 5.06 -12.30
N ILE A 79 -1.83 5.88 -13.29
CA ILE A 79 -1.37 5.72 -14.68
C ILE A 79 0.15 5.84 -14.76
N LEU A 80 0.75 6.87 -14.14
CA LEU A 80 2.19 7.10 -14.14
C LEU A 80 2.95 5.89 -13.59
N PHE A 81 2.60 5.43 -12.38
CA PHE A 81 3.27 4.27 -11.78
C PHE A 81 2.97 2.97 -12.52
N SER A 82 1.77 2.83 -13.07
CA SER A 82 1.41 1.71 -13.94
C SER A 82 2.33 1.64 -15.16
N ILE A 83 2.58 2.75 -15.85
CA ILE A 83 3.53 2.82 -16.97
C ILE A 83 4.94 2.44 -16.49
N LEU A 84 5.39 2.97 -15.35
CA LEU A 84 6.70 2.63 -14.79
C LEU A 84 6.85 1.13 -14.54
N THR A 85 5.80 0.44 -14.09
CA THR A 85 5.87 -1.02 -13.86
C THR A 85 6.19 -1.84 -15.11
N LYS A 86 5.89 -1.33 -16.32
CA LYS A 86 6.18 -1.97 -17.61
C LYS A 86 7.67 -1.89 -17.97
N PHE A 87 8.32 -0.77 -17.64
CA PHE A 87 9.73 -0.50 -17.93
C PHE A 87 10.68 -1.01 -16.84
N THR A 88 10.15 -1.24 -15.64
CA THR A 88 10.92 -1.67 -14.50
C THR A 88 11.35 -3.14 -14.63
N PRO A 89 12.65 -3.47 -14.51
CA PRO A 89 13.11 -4.86 -14.50
C PRO A 89 12.49 -5.59 -13.30
N LYS A 90 12.12 -6.86 -13.47
CA LYS A 90 11.54 -7.66 -12.38
C LYS A 90 12.62 -8.58 -11.82
N LYS A 91 13.48 -8.04 -10.94
CA LYS A 91 14.52 -8.86 -10.30
C LYS A 91 14.01 -9.54 -9.03
N ARG A 92 13.08 -8.92 -8.29
CA ARG A 92 12.45 -9.53 -7.11
C ARG A 92 11.22 -10.37 -7.46
N VAL A 93 11.13 -11.54 -6.81
CA VAL A 93 9.94 -12.40 -6.88
C VAL A 93 8.78 -11.72 -6.14
N ARG A 94 7.62 -11.61 -6.79
CA ARG A 94 6.41 -11.12 -6.11
C ARG A 94 5.87 -12.20 -5.18
N THR A 95 5.94 -11.96 -3.87
CA THR A 95 5.28 -12.82 -2.89
C THR A 95 3.77 -12.61 -2.97
N LYS A 96 3.02 -13.72 -3.01
CA LYS A 96 1.56 -13.67 -3.06
C LYS A 96 1.01 -13.59 -1.64
N HIS A 97 0.04 -12.72 -1.44
CA HIS A 97 -0.79 -12.75 -0.25
C HIS A 97 -1.56 -14.07 -0.14
N THR A 98 -1.43 -14.72 1.01
CA THR A 98 -2.29 -15.83 1.42
C THR A 98 -3.17 -15.35 2.56
N PHE A 99 -4.47 -15.30 2.30
CA PHE A 99 -5.49 -15.15 3.34
C PHE A 99 -6.02 -16.54 3.66
N ASN A 100 -5.98 -16.92 4.93
CA ASN A 100 -6.52 -18.18 5.40
C ASN A 100 -7.57 -17.93 6.48
N PHE A 101 -8.74 -17.44 6.08
CA PHE A 101 -9.87 -17.21 6.98
C PHE A 101 -10.45 -18.49 7.62
N ARG A 102 -9.89 -19.68 7.32
CA ARG A 102 -10.16 -20.90 8.10
C ARG A 102 -9.35 -20.94 9.40
N ASN A 103 -8.25 -20.21 9.48
CA ASN A 103 -7.46 -20.05 10.68
C ASN A 103 -8.17 -19.08 11.63
N LYS A 104 -8.60 -19.59 12.80
CA LYS A 104 -9.26 -18.78 13.84
C LYS A 104 -8.40 -17.60 14.30
N ASN A 105 -7.09 -17.79 14.43
CA ASN A 105 -6.19 -16.72 14.87
C ASN A 105 -6.11 -15.59 13.83
N GLU A 106 -6.19 -15.90 12.54
CA GLU A 106 -6.20 -14.90 11.47
C GLU A 106 -7.49 -14.09 11.47
N VAL A 107 -8.64 -14.75 11.67
CA VAL A 107 -9.93 -14.06 11.80
C VAL A 107 -9.95 -13.15 13.03
N ILE A 108 -9.50 -13.64 14.19
CA ILE A 108 -9.44 -12.82 15.42
C ILE A 108 -8.48 -11.65 15.23
N GLY A 109 -7.31 -11.88 14.65
CA GLY A 109 -6.33 -10.82 14.39
C GLY A 109 -6.85 -9.77 13.40
N PHE A 110 -7.59 -10.19 12.37
CA PHE A 110 -8.29 -9.28 11.46
C PHE A 110 -9.30 -8.40 12.22
N LEU A 111 -10.19 -9.01 13.01
CA LEU A 111 -11.20 -8.28 13.78
C LEU A 111 -10.56 -7.32 14.79
N LEU A 112 -9.48 -7.75 15.45
CA LEU A 112 -8.75 -6.91 16.39
C LEU A 112 -8.08 -5.73 15.70
N ALA A 113 -7.45 -5.94 14.54
CA ALA A 113 -6.87 -4.87 13.74
C ALA A 113 -7.95 -3.86 13.31
N THR A 114 -9.08 -4.34 12.80
CA THR A 114 -10.23 -3.49 12.44
C THR A 114 -10.72 -2.69 13.64
N LEU A 115 -10.93 -3.34 14.80
CA LEU A 115 -11.37 -2.66 16.01
C LEU A 115 -10.39 -1.57 16.44
N VAL A 116 -9.09 -1.85 16.45
CA VAL A 116 -8.05 -0.87 16.78
C VAL A 116 -8.09 0.30 15.81
N CYS A 117 -8.12 0.05 14.50
CA CYS A 117 -8.19 1.12 13.49
C CYS A 117 -9.46 1.97 13.64
N VAL A 118 -10.62 1.35 13.91
CA VAL A 118 -11.87 2.08 14.17
C VAL A 118 -11.75 2.94 15.44
N LEU A 119 -11.24 2.38 16.54
CA LEU A 119 -11.09 3.12 17.79
C LEU A 119 -10.16 4.32 17.65
N ILE A 120 -9.02 4.17 16.96
CA ILE A 120 -8.13 5.30 16.71
C ILE A 120 -8.79 6.30 15.75
N SER A 121 -9.59 5.84 14.78
CA SER A 121 -10.27 6.76 13.84
C SER A 121 -11.24 7.71 14.53
N PHE A 122 -11.78 7.33 15.70
CA PHE A 122 -12.62 8.23 16.50
C PHE A 122 -11.89 9.47 17.02
N SER A 123 -10.55 9.51 17.06
CA SER A 123 -9.84 10.76 17.37
C SER A 123 -9.94 11.80 16.24
N TYR A 124 -10.41 11.40 15.05
CA TYR A 124 -10.54 12.28 13.88
C TYR A 124 -11.99 12.66 13.58
N THR A 125 -12.97 12.21 14.37
CA THR A 125 -14.39 12.53 14.12
C THR A 125 -14.74 13.99 14.29
N THR A 126 -13.90 14.77 14.97
CA THR A 126 -14.07 16.22 15.07
C THR A 126 -13.72 16.94 13.76
N MET A 127 -13.03 16.27 12.84
CA MET A 127 -12.64 16.82 11.53
C MET A 127 -13.47 16.23 10.38
N MET A 128 -13.94 14.99 10.52
CA MET A 128 -14.72 14.32 9.48
C MET A 128 -15.48 13.14 10.04
N ASP A 129 -16.68 12.88 9.51
CA ASP A 129 -17.51 11.78 9.99
C ASP A 129 -16.92 10.40 9.65
N PHE A 130 -17.37 9.38 10.38
CA PHE A 130 -17.11 7.99 10.03
C PHE A 130 -17.95 7.60 8.79
N PRO A 131 -17.42 6.87 7.79
CA PRO A 131 -16.14 6.16 7.75
C PRO A 131 -14.97 6.95 7.16
N SER A 132 -15.14 8.19 6.70
CA SER A 132 -14.03 8.99 6.15
C SER A 132 -12.90 9.20 7.16
N ALA A 133 -13.19 9.29 8.46
CA ALA A 133 -12.20 9.35 9.54
C ALA A 133 -11.19 8.18 9.53
N LEU A 134 -11.56 7.00 9.01
CA LEU A 134 -10.62 5.88 8.84
C LEU A 134 -9.51 6.21 7.83
N LEU A 135 -9.81 7.02 6.81
CA LEU A 135 -8.83 7.42 5.81
C LEU A 135 -7.80 8.39 6.38
N SER A 136 -8.14 9.20 7.40
CA SER A 136 -7.16 10.06 8.10
C SER A 136 -6.00 9.24 8.66
N LEU A 137 -6.29 8.06 9.21
CA LEU A 137 -5.26 7.13 9.67
C LEU A 137 -4.38 6.65 8.52
N VAL A 138 -4.99 6.29 7.39
CA VAL A 138 -4.24 5.83 6.21
C VAL A 138 -3.37 6.97 5.68
N PHE A 139 -3.88 8.19 5.57
CA PHE A 139 -3.11 9.37 5.15
C PHE A 139 -1.94 9.67 6.07
N LEU A 140 -2.17 9.65 7.38
CA LEU A 140 -1.14 9.90 8.38
C LEU A 140 -0.05 8.84 8.35
N PHE A 141 -0.41 7.57 8.58
CA PHE A 141 0.57 6.50 8.74
C PHE A 141 1.25 6.15 7.41
N ASN A 142 0.51 6.07 6.30
CA ASN A 142 1.15 5.89 5.00
C ASN A 142 2.06 7.09 4.69
N GLY A 143 1.64 8.32 5.04
CA GLY A 143 2.46 9.52 4.94
C GLY A 143 3.80 9.39 5.67
N ILE A 144 3.79 8.94 6.93
CA ILE A 144 5.02 8.65 7.70
C ILE A 144 5.90 7.67 6.93
N PHE A 145 5.35 6.57 6.41
CA PHE A 145 6.12 5.59 5.64
C PHE A 145 6.65 6.15 4.30
N VAL A 146 5.89 7.02 3.63
CA VAL A 146 6.31 7.71 2.41
C VAL A 146 7.52 8.61 2.69
N PHE A 147 7.47 9.43 3.73
CA PHE A 147 8.59 10.29 4.12
C PHE A 147 9.81 9.47 4.57
N LEU A 148 9.62 8.44 5.39
CA LEU A 148 10.71 7.54 5.80
C LEU A 148 11.35 6.83 4.60
N SER A 149 10.56 6.50 3.57
CA SER A 149 11.07 5.85 2.35
C SER A 149 12.02 6.75 1.55
N LEU A 150 12.00 8.08 1.73
CA LEU A 150 12.99 8.96 1.12
C LEU A 150 14.41 8.65 1.61
N ILE A 151 14.55 8.23 2.86
CA ILE A 151 15.85 7.97 3.52
C ILE A 151 16.13 6.46 3.50
N ILE A 152 15.25 5.66 4.11
CA ILE A 152 15.45 4.25 4.45
C ILE A 152 14.54 3.29 3.65
N HIS A 153 14.37 3.56 2.36
CA HIS A 153 13.52 2.79 1.44
C HIS A 153 13.58 1.25 1.60
N PRO A 154 14.75 0.58 1.61
CA PRO A 154 14.79 -0.89 1.66
C PRO A 154 14.26 -1.44 2.99
N LEU A 155 14.45 -0.70 4.08
CA LEU A 155 13.97 -1.08 5.40
C LEU A 155 12.44 -0.99 5.48
N ILE A 156 11.83 0.03 4.87
CA ILE A 156 10.36 0.17 4.84
C ILE A 156 9.71 -0.97 4.06
N ILE A 157 10.30 -1.36 2.92
CA ILE A 157 9.85 -2.54 2.16
C ILE A 157 9.97 -3.79 3.02
N TYR A 158 11.13 -4.02 3.63
CA TYR A 158 11.38 -5.20 4.45
C TYR A 158 10.41 -5.29 5.64
N LEU A 159 10.16 -4.19 6.34
CA LEU A 159 9.23 -4.14 7.47
C LEU A 159 7.81 -4.55 7.05
N TYR A 160 7.35 -4.08 5.90
CA TYR A 160 6.07 -4.53 5.34
C TYR A 160 6.10 -6.03 5.03
N GLU A 161 7.15 -6.51 4.37
CA GLU A 161 7.22 -7.92 3.95
C GLU A 161 7.22 -8.91 5.12
N VAL A 162 7.92 -8.59 6.21
CA VAL A 162 7.92 -9.40 7.44
C VAL A 162 6.53 -9.41 8.07
N ASN A 163 5.88 -8.25 8.20
CA ASN A 163 4.54 -8.21 8.81
C ASN A 163 3.46 -8.87 7.93
N VAL A 164 3.65 -8.90 6.61
CA VAL A 164 2.54 -9.14 5.68
C VAL A 164 2.66 -10.47 4.92
N PHE A 165 3.87 -10.89 4.58
CA PHE A 165 4.13 -12.07 3.74
C PHE A 165 4.88 -13.20 4.45
N GLU A 166 5.26 -13.00 5.71
CA GLU A 166 5.89 -14.06 6.48
C GLU A 166 4.96 -15.27 6.59
N LYS A 167 5.49 -16.45 6.32
CA LYS A 167 4.70 -17.70 6.23
C LYS A 167 4.42 -18.32 7.59
N ASP A 168 5.25 -17.99 8.57
CA ASP A 168 5.26 -18.61 9.90
C ASP A 168 4.47 -17.75 10.91
N GLN A 169 3.39 -17.12 10.44
CA GLN A 169 2.46 -16.39 11.31
C GLN A 169 1.57 -17.38 12.05
N HIS A 170 1.66 -17.36 13.37
CA HIS A 170 0.99 -18.35 14.22
C HIS A 170 0.12 -17.67 15.29
N SER A 171 0.50 -16.48 15.73
CA SER A 171 -0.16 -15.77 16.82
C SER A 171 -1.25 -14.81 16.32
N VAL A 172 -2.23 -14.52 17.18
CA VAL A 172 -3.24 -13.48 16.91
C VAL A 172 -2.60 -12.11 16.69
N LEU A 173 -1.51 -11.81 17.41
CA LEU A 173 -0.79 -10.55 17.28
C LEU A 173 -0.10 -10.43 15.91
N ASP A 174 0.47 -11.52 15.39
CA ASP A 174 1.10 -11.53 14.06
C ASP A 174 0.08 -11.15 12.99
N PHE A 175 -1.12 -11.75 13.05
CA PHE A 175 -2.22 -11.41 12.15
C PHE A 175 -2.73 -9.99 12.38
N THR A 176 -2.79 -9.53 13.63
CA THR A 176 -3.20 -8.15 13.94
C THR A 176 -2.26 -7.14 13.28
N PHE A 177 -0.95 -7.30 13.45
CA PHE A 177 0.05 -6.43 12.81
C PHE A 177 0.06 -6.56 11.30
N LYS A 178 -0.15 -7.77 10.74
CA LYS A 178 -0.36 -7.96 9.29
C LYS A 178 -1.47 -7.08 8.77
N TYR A 179 -2.65 -7.11 9.37
CA TYR A 179 -3.80 -6.36 8.89
C TYR A 179 -3.68 -4.86 9.14
N ILE A 180 -3.06 -4.44 10.25
CA ILE A 180 -2.70 -3.03 10.45
C ILE A 180 -1.75 -2.56 9.34
N ALA A 181 -0.67 -3.31 9.07
CA ALA A 181 0.30 -2.95 8.02
C ALA A 181 -0.33 -2.86 6.64
N ILE A 182 -1.20 -3.81 6.27
CA ILE A 182 -1.98 -3.77 5.03
C ILE A 182 -2.84 -2.50 4.97
N PHE A 183 -3.54 -2.17 6.06
CA PHE A 183 -4.43 -1.02 6.11
C PHE A 183 -3.66 0.31 5.98
N VAL A 184 -2.55 0.48 6.70
CA VAL A 184 -1.88 1.78 6.83
C VAL A 184 -0.70 2.00 5.89
N SER A 185 -0.15 0.97 5.23
CA SER A 185 1.12 1.12 4.47
C SER A 185 1.20 0.37 3.15
N SER A 186 0.11 -0.30 2.73
CA SER A 186 0.08 -1.08 1.48
C SER A 186 0.36 -0.23 0.24
N ILE A 187 -0.16 0.99 0.16
CA ILE A 187 0.08 1.90 -0.97
C ILE A 187 1.57 2.21 -1.08
N ASN A 188 2.19 2.65 0.01
CA ASN A 188 3.62 2.93 0.03
C ASN A 188 4.42 1.68 -0.33
N TYR A 189 4.10 0.51 0.23
CA TYR A 189 4.78 -0.74 -0.13
C TYR A 189 4.74 -1.01 -1.64
N TYR A 190 3.56 -0.95 -2.27
CA TYR A 190 3.44 -1.23 -3.70
C TYR A 190 4.19 -0.23 -4.57
N VAL A 191 4.16 1.07 -4.23
CA VAL A 191 4.92 2.10 -4.97
C VAL A 191 6.42 1.90 -4.78
N GLN A 192 6.89 1.84 -3.53
CA GLN A 192 8.32 1.74 -3.22
C GLN A 192 8.91 0.45 -3.79
N ARG A 193 8.21 -0.67 -3.74
CA ARG A 193 8.70 -1.91 -4.35
C ARG A 193 8.97 -1.76 -5.83
N GLU A 194 8.08 -1.12 -6.58
CA GLU A 194 8.30 -0.89 -8.02
C GLU A 194 9.45 0.11 -8.25
N LEU A 195 9.58 1.13 -7.40
CA LEU A 195 10.72 2.06 -7.46
C LEU A 195 12.06 1.42 -7.10
N SER A 196 12.07 0.40 -6.23
CA SER A 196 13.28 -0.29 -5.76
C SER A 196 14.06 -1.01 -6.87
N GLU A 197 13.39 -1.28 -7.98
CA GLU A 197 13.93 -1.97 -9.15
C GLU A 197 14.54 -0.99 -10.18
N LEU A 198 14.35 0.32 -10.01
CA LEU A 198 14.91 1.36 -10.86
C LEU A 198 16.34 1.76 -10.43
N PRO A 199 17.13 2.37 -11.34
CA PRO A 199 18.42 2.95 -10.98
C PRO A 199 18.28 3.96 -9.82
N PHE A 200 19.30 4.04 -8.96
CA PHE A 200 19.26 4.79 -7.70
C PHE A 200 18.73 6.23 -7.83
N LEU A 201 19.23 6.99 -8.81
CA LEU A 201 18.84 8.39 -9.01
C LEU A 201 17.36 8.52 -9.40
N LEU A 202 16.90 7.68 -10.34
CA LEU A 202 15.51 7.68 -10.80
C LEU A 202 14.56 7.22 -9.69
N ASN A 203 14.95 6.19 -8.92
CA ASN A 203 14.21 5.75 -7.74
C ASN A 203 14.01 6.90 -6.75
N LYS A 204 15.09 7.57 -6.32
CA LYS A 204 15.01 8.67 -5.34
C LYS A 204 14.21 9.86 -5.85
N PHE A 205 14.37 10.22 -7.13
CA PHE A 205 13.60 11.29 -7.74
C PHE A 205 12.09 10.98 -7.76
N LEU A 206 11.70 9.78 -8.18
CA LEU A 206 10.30 9.37 -8.21
C LEU A 206 9.72 9.17 -6.81
N ALA A 207 10.52 8.72 -5.84
CA ALA A 207 10.10 8.63 -4.44
C ALA A 207 9.83 10.02 -3.85
N LEU A 208 10.63 11.03 -4.21
CA LEU A 208 10.39 12.42 -3.84
C LEU A 208 9.11 12.97 -4.47
N ILE A 209 8.91 12.74 -5.77
CA ILE A 209 7.67 13.11 -6.46
C ILE A 209 6.47 12.45 -5.77
N PHE A 210 6.57 11.16 -5.43
CA PHE A 210 5.52 10.45 -4.73
C PHE A 210 5.20 11.09 -3.37
N ALA A 211 6.23 11.48 -2.60
CA ALA A 211 6.05 12.15 -1.32
C ALA A 211 5.35 13.51 -1.44
N ILE A 212 5.75 14.31 -2.44
CA ILE A 212 5.11 15.60 -2.72
C ILE A 212 3.64 15.39 -3.11
N ILE A 213 3.35 14.44 -4.00
CA ILE A 213 1.99 14.15 -4.42
C ILE A 213 1.15 13.59 -3.25
N TRP A 214 1.73 12.77 -2.37
CA TRP A 214 1.06 12.26 -1.17
C TRP A 214 0.67 13.39 -0.21
N MET A 215 1.56 14.37 -0.03
CA MET A 215 1.28 15.56 0.77
C MET A 215 0.10 16.34 0.19
N PHE A 216 0.09 16.61 -1.13
CA PHE A 216 -1.04 17.27 -1.77
C PHE A 216 -2.33 16.45 -1.68
N HIS A 217 -2.29 15.12 -1.84
CA HIS A 217 -3.48 14.28 -1.65
C HIS A 217 -4.03 14.39 -0.23
N THR A 218 -3.16 14.47 0.78
CA THR A 218 -3.58 14.65 2.16
C THR A 218 -4.28 15.99 2.35
N LEU A 219 -3.76 17.06 1.74
CA LEU A 219 -4.38 18.39 1.76
C LEU A 219 -5.73 18.42 1.03
N PHE A 220 -5.80 17.82 -0.17
CA PHE A 220 -7.07 17.75 -0.91
C PHE A 220 -8.10 16.93 -0.15
N PHE A 221 -7.70 15.79 0.43
CA PHE A 221 -8.58 14.99 1.26
C PHE A 221 -9.11 15.77 2.47
N MET A 222 -8.28 16.55 3.16
CA MET A 222 -8.73 17.43 4.24
C MET A 222 -9.67 18.53 3.73
N GLY A 223 -9.34 19.16 2.60
CA GLY A 223 -10.15 20.21 1.98
C GLY A 223 -11.55 19.77 1.55
N ILE A 224 -11.77 18.47 1.30
CA ILE A 224 -13.12 17.94 1.04
C ILE A 224 -14.06 18.15 2.23
N PHE A 225 -13.52 18.12 3.46
CA PHE A 225 -14.27 18.21 4.72
C PHE A 225 -13.99 19.50 5.49
N ASP A 226 -13.31 20.46 4.88
CA ASP A 226 -13.02 21.77 5.50
C ASP A 226 -14.27 22.65 5.38
N SER A 227 -15.26 22.36 6.22
CA SER A 227 -16.53 23.08 6.36
C SER A 227 -16.43 24.19 7.40
#